data_AF-A0A8T5GT87-F1
#
_entry.id   AF-A0A8T5GT87-F1
#
_cell.length_a   1.000
_cell.length_b   1.000
_cell.length_c   1.000
_cell.angle_alpha   90.00
_cell.angle_beta   90.00
_cell.angle_gamma   90.00
#
_symmetry.space_group_name_H-M   'P 1'
#
loop_
_entity.id
_entity.type
_entity.pdbx_description
1 polymer ?
#
loop_
_entity_poly.entity_id
_entity_poly.type
_entity_poly.pdbx_seq_one_letter_code
_entity_poly.pdbx_strand_id
1 'polypeptide(L)' 'MANTWKALVVILLLGMASLPLGANAEQVGDIQASASTVALSPSAPQAGDTVTIFLTMYNSGQSFAS' A
#
# COMPACT_ATOMS: atom_id res chain seq x y z
N MET A 1 0.20 39.65 -36.01
CA MET A 1 -0.45 38.80 -34.99
C MET A 1 -0.37 37.30 -35.30
N ALA A 2 0.67 36.80 -35.98
CA ALA A 2 0.72 35.41 -36.48
C ALA A 2 1.31 34.37 -35.49
N ASN A 3 2.00 34.80 -34.42
CA ASN A 3 2.67 33.90 -33.47
C ASN A 3 2.01 33.84 -32.08
N THR A 4 1.06 34.74 -31.79
CA THR A 4 0.45 34.87 -30.46
C THR A 4 -0.40 33.65 -30.08
N TRP A 5 -1.05 33.00 -31.06
CA TRP A 5 -1.83 31.78 -30.84
C TRP A 5 -0.94 30.58 -30.46
N LYS A 6 0.26 30.47 -31.05
CA LYS A 6 1.24 29.44 -30.69
C LYS A 6 1.72 29.64 -29.25
N ALA A 7 1.97 30.89 -28.85
CA ALA A 7 2.36 31.22 -27.48
C ALA A 7 1.27 30.84 -26.47
N LEU A 8 0.00 31.08 -26.79
CA LEU A 8 -1.13 30.68 -25.94
C LEU A 8 -1.22 29.16 -25.76
N VAL A 9 -1.03 28.38 -26.84
CA VAL A 9 -1.03 26.92 -26.78
C VAL A 9 0.12 26.39 -25.91
N VAL A 10 1.31 26.99 -26.02
CA VAL A 10 2.48 26.63 -25.20
C VAL A 10 2.24 26.92 -23.72
N ILE A 11 1.66 28.09 -23.40
CA ILE A 11 1.32 28.45 -22.01
C ILE A 11 0.27 27.49 -21.43
N LEU A 12 -0.74 27.12 -22.21
CA LEU A 12 -1.76 26.17 -21.78
C LEU A 12 -1.17 24.77 -21.50
N LEU A 13 -0.30 24.28 -22.38
CA LEU A 13 0.39 23.00 -22.20
C LEU A 13 1.29 23.01 -20.96
N LEU A 14 2.02 24.11 -20.72
CA LEU A 14 2.83 24.28 -19.50
C LEU A 14 1.97 24.28 -18.24
N GLY A 15 0.79 24.93 -18.28
CA GLY A 15 -0.16 24.89 -17.18
C GLY A 15 -0.68 23.49 -16.89
N MET A 16 -1.08 22.73 -17.92
CA MET A 16 -1.56 21.35 -17.74
C MET A 16 -0.48 20.40 -17.23
N ALA A 17 0.78 20.58 -17.64
CA ALA A 17 1.90 19.78 -17.16
C ALA A 17 2.23 20.03 -15.67
N SER A 18 1.82 21.17 -15.13
CA SER A 18 1.99 21.50 -13.70
C SER A 18 0.87 20.96 -12.80
N LEU A 19 -0.19 20.38 -13.37
CA LEU A 19 -1.25 19.77 -12.57
C LEU A 19 -0.71 18.52 -11.88
N PRO A 20 -0.83 18.39 -10.55
CA PRO A 20 -0.43 17.18 -9.86
C PRO A 20 -1.29 16.02 -10.37
N LEU A 21 -0.65 15.05 -11.02
CA LEU A 21 -1.28 13.76 -11.31
C LEU A 21 -1.43 13.06 -9.96
N GLY A 22 -2.67 12.96 -9.48
CA GLY A 22 -2.99 12.19 -8.28
C GLY A 22 -2.72 10.70 -8.53
N ALA A 23 -1.47 10.27 -8.33
CA ALA A 23 -1.14 8.87 -8.24
C ALA A 23 -1.60 8.38 -6.87
N ASN A 24 -2.85 7.93 -6.78
CA ASN A 24 -3.29 7.18 -5.62
C ASN A 24 -2.60 5.81 -5.70
N ALA A 25 -1.64 5.57 -4.81
CA ALA A 25 -1.14 4.22 -4.61
C ALA A 25 -2.30 3.41 -3.99
N GLU A 26 -2.82 2.43 -4.71
CA GLU A 26 -3.69 1.42 -4.11
C GLU A 26 -2.81 0.60 -3.15
N GLN A 27 -2.93 0.89 -1.86
CA GLN A 27 -2.25 0.12 -0.82
C GLN A 27 -2.92 -1.24 -0.71
N VAL A 28 -2.42 -2.23 -1.44
CA VAL A 28 -2.82 -3.63 -1.28
C VAL A 28 -1.92 -4.28 -0.23
N GLY A 29 -2.33 -4.20 1.03
CA GLY A 29 -1.59 -4.85 2.12
C GLY A 29 -1.81 -4.21 3.49
N ASP A 30 -2.91 -4.59 4.13
CA ASP A 30 -3.32 -4.03 5.42
C ASP A 30 -3.16 -5.00 6.59
N ILE A 31 -2.96 -6.29 6.29
CA ILE A 31 -2.81 -7.33 7.31
C ILE A 31 -1.33 -7.49 7.62
N GLN A 32 -0.96 -7.16 8.85
CA GLN A 32 0.39 -7.31 9.38
C GLN A 32 0.38 -8.35 10.50
N ALA A 33 1.32 -9.30 10.46
CA ALA A 33 1.53 -10.23 11.58
C ALA A 33 2.27 -9.52 12.71
N SER A 34 1.76 -9.63 13.93
CA SER A 34 2.44 -9.09 15.11
C SER A 34 3.57 -10.04 15.52
N ALA A 35 4.81 -9.65 15.23
CA ALA A 35 6.01 -10.45 15.53
C ALA A 35 6.15 -10.83 17.02
N SER A 36 5.54 -10.05 17.93
CA SER A 36 5.56 -10.30 19.36
C SER A 36 4.63 -11.43 19.83
N THR A 37 3.84 -12.05 18.94
CA THR A 37 2.80 -13.03 19.32
C THR A 37 2.98 -14.42 18.73
N VAL A 38 4.09 -14.68 18.01
CA VAL A 38 4.32 -16.00 17.42
C VAL A 38 4.63 -17.01 18.52
N ALA A 39 3.76 -18.01 18.68
CA ALA A 39 3.96 -19.11 19.60
C ALA A 39 3.71 -20.46 18.91
N LEU A 40 4.41 -21.49 19.37
CA LEU A 40 4.27 -22.87 18.89
C LEU A 40 3.74 -23.75 20.02
N SER A 41 2.87 -24.69 19.68
CA SER A 41 2.48 -25.78 20.58
C SER A 41 2.68 -27.14 19.88
N PRO A 42 3.49 -28.05 20.45
CA PRO A 42 4.30 -27.87 21.66
C PRO A 42 5.42 -26.83 21.45
N SER A 43 5.92 -26.22 22.54
CA SER A 43 6.94 -25.15 22.47
C SER A 43 8.34 -25.64 22.08
N ALA A 44 8.58 -26.95 22.15
CA ALA A 44 9.83 -27.61 21.75
C ALA A 44 9.52 -28.84 20.88
N PRO A 45 9.06 -28.64 19.64
CA PRO A 45 8.72 -29.74 18.74
C PRO A 45 9.96 -30.50 18.28
N GLN A 46 9.80 -31.79 18.03
CA GLN A 46 10.83 -32.63 17.45
C GLN A 46 10.60 -32.81 15.94
N ALA A 47 11.63 -33.29 15.25
CA ALA A 47 11.54 -33.54 13.82
C ALA A 47 10.45 -34.59 13.52
N GLY A 48 9.49 -34.24 12.67
CA GLY A 48 8.35 -35.09 12.32
C GLY A 48 7.08 -34.83 13.13
N ASP A 49 7.14 -33.96 14.16
CA ASP A 49 5.96 -33.62 14.94
C ASP A 49 5.01 -32.70 14.17
N THR A 50 3.71 -32.83 14.47
CA THR A 50 2.71 -31.82 14.08
C THR A 50 2.73 -30.69 15.10
N VAL A 51 2.79 -29.45 14.61
CA VAL A 51 2.79 -28.24 15.45
C VAL A 51 1.63 -27.33 15.12
N THR A 52 1.06 -26.72 16.16
CA THR A 52 0.10 -25.61 16.00
C THR A 52 0.84 -24.30 16.17
N ILE A 53 0.70 -23.40 15.19
CA ILE A 53 1.29 -22.06 15.21
C ILE A 53 0.20 -21.05 15.57
N PHE A 54 0.44 -20.25 16.59
CA PHE A 54 -0.42 -19.14 16.98
C PHE A 54 0.21 -17.84 16.48
N LEU A 55 -0.56 -17.07 15.70
CA LEU A 55 -0.18 -15.74 15.25
C LEU A 55 -1.33 -14.77 15.50
N THR A 56 -1.02 -13.59 16.02
CA THR A 56 -1.96 -12.47 16.02
C THR A 56 -1.71 -11.61 14.78
N MET A 57 -2.75 -11.39 13.98
CA MET A 57 -2.71 -10.51 12.81
C MET A 57 -3.48 -9.23 13.11
N TYR A 58 -2.89 -8.08 12.79
CA TYR A 58 -3.53 -6.77 12.88
C TYR A 58 -3.89 -6.28 11.48
N ASN A 59 -5.11 -5.78 11.32
CA ASN A 59 -5.55 -5.11 10.12
C ASN A 59 -5.41 -3.58 10.34
N SER A 60 -4.43 -2.96 9.69
CA SER A 60 -4.22 -1.50 9.69
C SER A 60 -4.95 -0.79 8.55
N GLY A 61 -5.79 -1.54 7.83
CA GLY A 61 -6.50 -1.08 6.65
C GLY A 61 -7.70 -0.24 6.98
N GLN A 62 -7.81 0.88 6.28
CA GLN A 62 -8.92 1.82 6.46
C GLN A 62 -10.19 1.37 5.72
N SER A 63 -10.17 0.28 4.95
CA SER A 63 -11.25 -0.08 4.01
C SER A 63 -12.22 -1.17 4.47
N PHE A 64 -11.94 -1.93 5.55
CA PHE A 64 -12.76 -3.09 5.93
C PHE A 64 -13.25 -3.10 7.39
N ALA A 65 -13.18 -1.97 8.09
CA ALA A 65 -13.90 -1.79 9.35
C ALA A 65 -15.21 -1.03 9.08
N SER A 66 -16.24 -1.76 8.65
CA SER A 66 -17.63 -1.31 8.61
C SER A 66 -18.43 -1.99 9.72
#